data_AF-A0A2V8MXA3-F1
#
_entry.id   AF-A0A2V8MXA3-F1
#
_cell.length_a   1.000
_cell.length_b   1.000
_cell.length_c   1.000
_cell.angle_alpha   90.00
_cell.angle_beta   90.00
_cell.angle_gamma   90.00
#
_symmetry.space_group_name_H-M   'P 1'
#
loop_
_entity.id
_entity.type
_entity.pdbx_description
1 polymer ?
#
loop_
_entity_poly.entity_id
_entity_poly.type
_entity_poly.pdbx_seq_one_letter_code
_entity_poly.pdbx_strand_id
1 'polypeptide(L)'
;MDTSVLAFLAAPFVASLILTGIHAYLGVHVVERGVIFVDLSLAQIAALGATIALLLPMTGGDPHAPFTYWVSLVFTFLGAFVFSTIRSRRARIPQEAIIGICYAVSSAAAILAMSKATSESEHLK
;
A
#
# COMPACT_ATOMS: atom_id res chain seq x y z
N MET A 1 -19.21 9.22 -29.63
CA MET A 1 -18.27 8.32 -28.92
C MET A 1 -18.47 6.93 -29.47
N ASP A 2 -17.39 6.28 -29.90
CA ASP A 2 -17.48 4.91 -30.39
C ASP A 2 -17.94 4.00 -29.25
N THR A 3 -18.93 3.15 -29.50
CA THR A 3 -19.51 2.24 -28.51
C THR A 3 -18.47 1.27 -27.91
N SER A 4 -17.39 1.01 -28.65
CA SER A 4 -16.21 0.26 -28.22
C SER A 4 -15.48 0.93 -27.04
N VAL A 5 -15.36 2.26 -27.02
CA VAL A 5 -14.73 3.00 -25.92
C VAL A 5 -15.57 2.89 -24.66
N LEU A 6 -16.90 3.01 -24.79
CA LEU A 6 -17.82 2.84 -23.66
C LEU A 6 -17.76 1.42 -23.09
N ALA A 7 -17.70 0.40 -23.95
CA ALA A 7 -17.56 -0.99 -23.52
C ALA A 7 -16.23 -1.26 -22.79
N PHE A 8 -15.12 -0.68 -23.29
CA PHE A 8 -13.81 -0.81 -22.64
C PHE A 8 -13.76 -0.13 -21.26
N LEU A 9 -14.38 1.05 -21.12
CA LEU A 9 -14.42 1.80 -19.87
C LEU A 9 -15.42 1.25 -18.84
N ALA A 10 -16.37 0.42 -19.25
CA ALA A 10 -17.41 -0.09 -18.36
C ALA A 10 -16.84 -0.85 -17.15
N ALA A 11 -15.85 -1.73 -17.37
CA ALA A 11 -15.24 -2.51 -16.29
C ALA A 11 -14.51 -1.64 -15.23
N PRO A 12 -13.55 -0.75 -15.59
CA PRO A 12 -12.89 0.12 -14.61
C PRO A 12 -13.86 1.12 -13.98
N PHE A 13 -14.91 1.56 -14.69
CA PHE A 13 -15.95 2.39 -14.13
C PHE A 13 -16.71 1.67 -13.00
N VAL A 14 -17.16 0.44 -13.24
CA VAL A 14 -17.83 -0.38 -12.21
C VAL A 14 -16.89 -0.65 -11.03
N ALA A 15 -15.63 -1.01 -11.30
CA ALA A 15 -14.64 -1.21 -10.24
C ALA A 15 -14.44 0.06 -9.39
N SER A 16 -14.40 1.23 -10.04
CA SER A 16 -14.29 2.53 -9.35
C SER A 16 -15.51 2.80 -8.46
N LEU A 17 -16.73 2.55 -8.93
CA LEU A 17 -17.95 2.70 -8.11
C LEU A 17 -17.91 1.79 -6.87
N ILE A 18 -17.50 0.53 -7.03
CA ILE A 18 -17.35 -0.41 -5.93
C ILE A 18 -16.31 0.10 -4.92
N LEU A 19 -15.12 0.49 -5.40
CA LEU A 19 -14.04 0.99 -4.55
C LEU A 19 -14.44 2.29 -3.83
N THR A 20 -15.07 3.24 -4.52
CA THR A 20 -15.57 4.48 -3.92
C THR A 20 -16.61 4.18 -2.84
N GLY A 21 -17.54 3.24 -3.08
CA GLY A 21 -18.52 2.83 -2.07
C GLY A 21 -17.87 2.24 -0.81
N ILE A 22 -16.89 1.36 -1.00
CA ILE A 22 -16.12 0.75 0.11
C ILE A 22 -15.36 1.84 0.89
N HIS A 23 -14.65 2.74 0.21
CA HIS A 23 -13.86 3.79 0.86
C HIS A 23 -14.74 4.81 1.57
N ALA A 24 -15.88 5.19 1.01
CA ALA A 24 -16.82 6.09 1.67
C ALA A 24 -17.35 5.47 2.98
N TYR A 25 -17.77 4.20 2.95
CA TYR A 25 -18.29 3.50 4.13
C TYR A 25 -17.20 3.27 5.20
N LEU A 26 -16.03 2.76 4.82
CA LEU A 26 -14.93 2.54 5.76
C LEU A 26 -14.32 3.85 6.24
N GLY A 27 -14.32 4.90 5.41
CA GLY A 27 -13.84 6.23 5.75
C GLY A 27 -14.61 6.85 6.92
N VAL A 28 -15.92 6.64 7.01
CA VAL A 28 -16.71 7.08 8.19
C VAL A 28 -16.16 6.45 9.48
N HIS A 29 -15.88 5.14 9.46
CA HIS A 29 -15.31 4.43 10.63
C HIS A 29 -13.90 4.93 10.97
N VAL A 30 -13.11 5.31 9.97
CA VAL A 30 -11.77 5.87 10.14
C VAL A 30 -11.84 7.24 10.83
N VAL A 31 -12.75 8.11 10.39
CA VAL A 31 -12.98 9.44 10.97
C VAL A 31 -13.51 9.32 12.40
N GLU A 32 -14.50 8.47 12.65
CA GLU A 32 -15.04 8.21 13.99
C GLU A 32 -13.99 7.72 14.99
N ARG A 33 -12.93 7.05 14.50
CA ARG A 33 -11.84 6.51 15.31
C ARG A 33 -10.63 7.43 15.41
N GLY A 34 -10.62 8.58 14.71
CA GLY A 34 -9.51 9.53 14.72
C GLY A 34 -8.21 8.98 14.13
N VAL A 35 -8.31 8.14 13.09
CA VAL A 35 -7.15 7.49 12.43
C VAL A 35 -7.07 7.85 10.95
N ILE A 36 -7.20 9.14 10.63
CA ILE A 36 -7.49 9.64 9.28
C ILE A 36 -6.41 9.24 8.27
N PHE A 37 -5.15 9.16 8.69
CA PHE A 37 -4.00 8.83 7.84
C PHE A 37 -3.72 7.32 7.70
N VAL A 38 -4.54 6.44 8.29
CA VAL A 38 -4.25 5.00 8.31
C VAL A 38 -4.16 4.42 6.90
N ASP A 39 -5.04 4.86 6.00
CA ASP A 39 -5.09 4.38 4.62
C ASP A 39 -3.82 4.73 3.85
N LEU A 40 -3.33 5.97 3.99
CA LEU A 40 -2.08 6.42 3.35
C LEU A 40 -0.87 5.61 3.85
N SER A 41 -0.81 5.31 5.14
CA SER A 41 0.27 4.50 5.70
C SER A 41 0.21 3.04 5.22
N LEU A 42 -0.98 2.44 5.18
CA LEU A 42 -1.17 1.08 4.69
C LEU A 42 -0.85 0.96 3.20
N ALA A 43 -1.22 1.95 2.38
CA ALA A 43 -0.84 2.01 0.97
C ALA A 43 0.68 2.03 0.81
N GLN A 44 1.39 2.79 1.66
CA GLN A 44 2.86 2.85 1.60
C GLN A 44 3.53 1.56 2.07
N ILE A 45 2.98 0.89 3.08
CA ILE A 45 3.44 -0.44 3.52
C ILE A 45 3.21 -1.46 2.40
N ALA A 46 2.08 -1.40 1.71
CA ALA A 46 1.78 -2.24 0.54
C ALA A 46 2.81 -2.01 -0.59
N ALA A 47 3.13 -0.74 -0.87
CA ALA A 47 4.13 -0.36 -1.86
C ALA A 47 5.53 -0.89 -1.48
N LEU A 48 5.93 -0.79 -0.22
CA LEU A 48 7.17 -1.41 0.27
C LEU A 48 7.18 -2.93 0.06
N GLY A 49 6.07 -3.61 0.35
CA GLY A 49 5.94 -5.05 0.10
C GLY A 49 6.09 -5.40 -1.38
N ALA A 50 5.46 -4.64 -2.28
CA ALA A 50 5.62 -4.79 -3.72
C ALA A 50 7.08 -4.56 -4.16
N THR A 51 7.74 -3.52 -3.63
CA THR A 51 9.16 -3.26 -3.87
C THR A 51 10.02 -4.44 -3.42
N ILE A 52 9.80 -4.98 -2.22
CA ILE A 52 10.57 -6.13 -1.73
C ILE A 52 10.34 -7.37 -2.62
N ALA A 53 9.11 -7.59 -3.07
CA ALA A 53 8.78 -8.70 -3.95
C ALA A 53 9.54 -8.61 -5.29
N LEU A 54 9.65 -7.40 -5.85
CA LEU A 54 10.41 -7.13 -7.08
C LEU A 54 11.91 -7.44 -6.93
N LEU A 55 12.47 -7.28 -5.74
CA LEU A 55 13.88 -7.59 -5.47
C LEU A 55 14.13 -9.07 -5.20
N LEU A 56 13.07 -9.85 -4.98
CA LEU A 56 13.19 -11.27 -4.72
C LEU A 56 13.44 -12.03 -6.04
N PRO A 57 14.39 -12.97 -6.10
CA PRO A 57 14.71 -13.69 -7.35
C PRO A 57 13.50 -14.40 -7.99
N MET A 58 12.48 -14.74 -7.19
CA MET A 58 11.29 -15.46 -7.64
C MET A 58 10.39 -14.63 -8.57
N THR A 59 10.45 -13.30 -8.56
CA THR A 59 9.64 -12.45 -9.45
C THR A 59 10.37 -12.11 -10.74
N GLY A 60 11.69 -12.32 -10.81
CA GLY A 60 12.50 -11.88 -11.95
C GLY A 60 12.41 -10.37 -12.24
N GLY A 61 11.99 -9.57 -11.25
CA GLY A 61 11.75 -8.14 -11.42
C GLY A 61 10.45 -7.79 -12.14
N ASP A 62 9.52 -8.73 -12.36
CA ASP A 62 8.22 -8.45 -12.98
C ASP A 62 7.21 -7.84 -11.98
N PRO A 63 6.77 -6.58 -12.17
CA PRO A 63 5.77 -5.93 -11.31
C PRO A 63 4.38 -6.54 -11.41
N HIS A 64 4.08 -7.24 -12.50
CA HIS A 64 2.77 -7.83 -12.77
C HIS A 64 2.68 -9.30 -12.36
N ALA A 65 3.77 -9.87 -11.82
CA ALA A 65 3.78 -11.22 -11.32
C ALA A 65 2.73 -11.38 -10.19
N PRO A 66 1.91 -12.46 -10.19
CA PRO A 66 0.94 -12.73 -9.13
C PRO A 66 1.57 -12.77 -7.73
N PHE A 67 2.84 -13.17 -7.65
CA PHE A 67 3.59 -13.19 -6.40
C PHE A 67 3.79 -11.78 -5.81
N THR A 68 4.05 -10.77 -6.64
CA THR A 68 4.19 -9.36 -6.23
C THR A 68 2.93 -8.86 -5.52
N TYR A 69 1.76 -9.21 -6.07
CA TYR A 69 0.47 -8.92 -5.45
C TYR A 69 0.33 -9.56 -4.06
N TRP A 70 0.61 -10.86 -3.93
CA TRP A 70 0.48 -11.58 -2.66
C TRP A 70 1.43 -11.06 -1.58
N VAL A 71 2.68 -10.74 -1.94
CA VAL A 71 3.64 -10.17 -0.98
C VAL A 71 3.20 -8.78 -0.55
N SER A 72 2.77 -7.92 -1.48
CA SER A 72 2.22 -6.60 -1.16
C SER A 72 1.04 -6.70 -0.20
N LEU A 73 0.13 -7.63 -0.46
CA LEU A 73 -1.05 -7.88 0.38
C LEU A 73 -0.68 -8.37 1.80
N VAL A 74 0.29 -9.27 1.93
CA VAL A 74 0.81 -9.72 3.24
C VAL A 74 1.38 -8.54 4.03
N PHE A 75 2.14 -7.67 3.38
CA PHE A 75 2.66 -6.45 4.01
C PHE A 75 1.53 -5.53 4.49
N THR A 76 0.51 -5.30 3.67
CA THR A 76 -0.67 -4.51 4.06
C THR A 76 -1.35 -5.10 5.30
N PHE A 77 -1.59 -6.41 5.32
CA PHE A 77 -2.20 -7.08 6.47
C PHE A 77 -1.34 -7.01 7.72
N LEU A 78 -0.01 -7.12 7.58
CA LEU A 78 0.91 -6.94 8.71
C LEU A 78 0.84 -5.52 9.27
N GLY A 79 0.85 -4.50 8.40
CA GLY A 79 0.64 -3.10 8.80
C GLY A 79 -0.70 -2.88 9.51
N ALA A 80 -1.78 -3.44 8.95
CA ALA A 80 -3.12 -3.33 9.53
C ALA A 80 -3.19 -4.02 10.90
N PHE A 81 -2.55 -5.18 11.05
CA PHE A 81 -2.45 -5.90 12.31
C PHE A 81 -1.70 -5.10 13.38
N VAL A 82 -0.58 -4.47 13.01
CA VAL A 82 0.19 -3.59 13.90
C VAL A 82 -0.67 -2.38 14.34
N PHE A 83 -1.34 -1.70 13.41
CA PHE A 83 -2.22 -0.57 13.77
C PHE A 83 -3.44 -0.98 14.60
N SER A 84 -3.97 -2.19 14.39
CA SER A 84 -5.09 -2.72 15.19
C SER A 84 -4.69 -3.03 16.64
N THR A 85 -3.43 -3.42 16.89
CA THR A 85 -2.95 -3.81 18.23
C THR A 85 -2.41 -2.63 19.05
N ILE A 86 -1.82 -1.62 18.40
CA ILE A 86 -1.24 -0.44 19.08
C ILE A 86 -2.31 0.51 19.65
N ARG A 87 -3.59 0.33 19.30
CA ARG A 87 -4.71 1.17 19.76
C ARG A 87 -4.94 1.05 21.28
N SER A 88 -4.23 1.87 22.06
CA SER A 88 -4.41 1.97 23.52
C SER A 88 -5.19 3.23 23.90
N ARG A 89 -6.29 3.06 24.64
CA ARG A 89 -7.23 4.14 25.02
C ARG A 89 -6.67 5.18 26.00
N ARG A 90 -5.41 5.04 26.45
CA ARG A 90 -4.73 5.97 27.38
C ARG A 90 -3.28 6.28 26.98
N ALA A 91 -2.97 6.27 25.68
CA ALA A 91 -1.62 6.60 25.22
C ALA A 91 -1.38 8.12 25.26
N ARG A 92 -0.23 8.55 25.82
CA ARG A 92 0.23 9.94 25.75
C ARG A 92 0.61 10.39 24.33
N ILE A 93 0.78 9.45 23.42
CA ILE A 93 1.19 9.68 22.03
C ILE A 93 -0.07 9.54 21.14
N PRO A 94 -0.38 10.54 20.30
CA PRO A 94 -1.50 10.43 19.37
C PRO A 94 -1.24 9.30 18.36
N GLN A 95 -2.26 8.48 18.10
CA GLN A 95 -2.15 7.33 17.19
C GLN A 95 -1.72 7.76 15.78
N GLU A 96 -2.15 8.94 15.33
CA GLU A 96 -1.75 9.50 14.03
C GLU A 96 -0.24 9.76 13.91
N ALA A 97 0.45 10.06 15.01
CA ALA A 97 1.91 10.20 14.97
C ALA A 97 2.59 8.85 14.68
N ILE A 98 2.07 7.76 15.24
CA ILE A 98 2.59 6.40 14.97
C ILE A 98 2.34 6.04 13.51
N ILE A 99 1.13 6.31 13.00
CA ILE A 99 0.77 6.11 11.59
C ILE A 99 1.70 6.91 10.66
N GLY A 100 1.96 8.18 10.99
CA GLY A 100 2.87 9.05 10.22
C GLY A 100 4.32 8.54 10.22
N ILE A 101 4.82 8.06 11.37
CA ILE A 101 6.17 7.46 11.46
C ILE A 101 6.24 6.19 10.59
N CYS A 102 5.25 5.31 10.69
CA CYS A 102 5.19 4.10 9.85
C CYS A 102 5.18 4.45 8.36
N TYR A 103 4.38 5.46 7.95
CA TYR A 103 4.38 5.95 6.56
C TYR A 103 5.77 6.43 6.11
N ALA A 104 6.44 7.26 6.92
CA ALA A 104 7.75 7.80 6.61
C ALA A 104 8.83 6.70 6.52
N VAL A 105 8.82 5.77 7.47
CA VAL A 105 9.76 4.63 7.50
C VAL A 105 9.53 3.71 6.29
N SER A 106 8.28 3.36 5.97
CA SER A 106 7.98 2.53 4.81
C SER A 106 8.33 3.22 3.49
N SER A 107 8.10 4.53 3.39
CA SER A 107 8.55 5.35 2.24
C SER A 107 10.06 5.30 2.07
N ALA A 108 10.80 5.62 3.13
CA ALA A 108 12.26 5.63 3.11
C ALA A 108 12.82 4.24 2.79
N ALA A 109 12.26 3.19 3.39
CA ALA A 109 12.67 1.82 3.14
C ALA A 109 12.43 1.40 1.67
N ALA A 110 11.30 1.76 1.07
CA ALA A 110 11.00 1.44 -0.32
C ALA A 110 11.97 2.15 -1.28
N ILE A 111 12.25 3.43 -1.02
CA ILE A 111 13.23 4.22 -1.80
C ILE A 111 14.63 3.61 -1.67
N LEU A 112 15.08 3.27 -0.46
CA LEU A 112 16.39 2.65 -0.23
C LEU A 112 16.50 1.28 -0.91
N ALA A 113 15.46 0.45 -0.83
CA ALA A 113 15.40 -0.85 -1.47
C ALA A 113 15.55 -0.73 -3.00
N MET A 114 14.78 0.17 -3.63
CA MET A 114 14.87 0.45 -5.07
C MET A 114 16.24 1.01 -5.49
N SER A 115 16.81 1.91 -4.68
CA SER A 115 18.12 2.52 -4.95
C SER A 115 19.23 1.47 -5.00
N LYS A 116 19.25 0.55 -4.03
CA LYS A 116 20.22 -0.56 -4.02
C LYS A 116 20.11 -1.46 -5.26
N ALA A 117 18.89 -1.80 -5.67
CA ALA A 117 18.65 -2.64 -6.83
C ALA A 117 19.18 -2.04 -8.14
N THR A 118 19.01 -0.73 -8.29
CA THR A 118 19.51 0.02 -9.46
C THR A 118 21.04 0.06 -9.48
N SER A 119 21.66 0.27 -8.31
CA SER A 119 23.13 0.36 -8.18
C SER A 119 23.86 -0.97 -8.42
N GLU A 120 23.23 -2.10 -8.08
CA GLU A 120 23.75 -3.45 -8.35
C GLU A 120 23.72 -3.80 -9.86
N SER A 121 22.75 -3.24 -10.60
CA SER A 121 22.64 -3.39 -12.06
C SER A 121 23.68 -2.55 -12.83
N GLU A 122 24.29 -1.56 -12.18
CA GLU A 122 25.27 -0.66 -12.77
C GLU A 122 26.72 -1.16 -12.59
N HIS A 123 27.01 -1.89 -11.50
CA HIS A 123 28.32 -2.51 -11.25
C HIS A 123 28.61 -3.75 -12.13
N LEU A 124 27.65 -4.23 -12.89
CA LEU A 124 27.79 -5.36 -13.83
C LEU A 124 27.98 -4.90 -15.29
N LYS A 125 28.27 -3.63 -15.54
CA LYS A 125 28.77 -3.12 -16.83
C LYS A 125 30.25 -2.76 -16.72
#